data_AF-A0A850Q4L4-F1
#
_entry.id   AF-A0A850Q4L4-F1
#
_cell.length_a   1.000
_cell.length_b   1.000
_cell.length_c   1.000
_cell.angle_alpha   90.00
_cell.angle_beta   90.00
_cell.angle_gamma   90.00
#
_symmetry.space_group_name_H-M   'P 1'
#
loop_
_entity.id
_entity.type
_entity.pdbx_description
1 polymer ?
#
loop_
_entity_poly.entity_id
_entity_poly.type
_entity_poly.pdbx_seq_one_letter_code
_entity_poly.pdbx_strand_id
1 'polypeptide(L)'
;MTLSLHCEGFQDIVPEAQTLSASLKSGTVDSVELPTGFPSPIGLLQFALSIRASAEAQGRAVTITCPDPEVHKVAQECGLSGVLAPLTGGDHVQ
;
A
#
# COMPACT_ATOMS: atom_id res chain seq x y z
N MET A 1 -5.52 -11.14 -7.20
CA MET A 1 -5.80 -11.38 -5.76
C MET A 1 -5.48 -10.12 -4.97
N THR A 2 -6.27 -9.81 -3.93
CA THR A 2 -6.02 -8.67 -3.02
C THR A 2 -5.54 -9.18 -1.67
N LEU A 3 -4.51 -8.54 -1.11
CA LEU A 3 -3.99 -8.84 0.23
C LEU A 3 -4.14 -7.61 1.12
N SER A 4 -4.95 -7.72 2.17
CA SER A 4 -5.15 -6.65 3.15
C SER A 4 -4.24 -6.86 4.36
N LEU A 5 -3.61 -5.79 4.80
CA LEU A 5 -2.70 -5.77 5.94
C LEU A 5 -3.44 -5.19 7.15
N HIS A 6 -3.28 -5.82 8.32
CA HIS A 6 -4.03 -5.47 9.53
C HIS A 6 -3.15 -5.01 10.70
N CYS A 7 -1.90 -4.64 10.43
CA CYS A 7 -0.91 -4.29 11.44
C CYS A 7 -1.29 -3.01 12.19
N GLU A 8 -1.40 -3.07 13.51
CA GLU A 8 -1.59 -1.89 14.37
C GLU A 8 -0.25 -1.18 14.72
N GLY A 9 0.89 -1.78 14.35
CA GLY A 9 2.21 -1.20 14.56
C GLY A 9 3.35 -1.89 13.80
N PHE A 10 4.56 -1.32 13.90
CA PHE A 10 5.76 -1.81 13.22
C PHE A 10 6.20 -3.24 13.62
N GLN A 11 5.76 -3.73 14.77
CA GLN A 11 6.10 -5.09 15.22
C GLN A 11 5.31 -6.17 14.47
N ASP A 12 4.08 -5.85 14.06
CA ASP A 12 3.18 -6.76 13.33
C ASP A 12 3.37 -6.65 11.81
N ILE A 13 3.94 -5.55 11.33
CA ILE A 13 4.16 -5.33 9.89
C ILE A 13 5.24 -6.24 9.30
N VAL A 14 6.20 -6.72 10.10
CA VAL A 14 7.30 -7.56 9.61
C VAL A 14 6.81 -8.94 9.09
N PRO A 15 6.05 -9.74 9.86
CA PRO A 15 5.56 -11.03 9.36
C PRO A 15 4.56 -10.88 8.20
N GLU A 16 3.71 -9.85 8.23
CA GLU A 16 2.79 -9.57 7.12
C GLU A 16 3.54 -9.11 5.87
N ALA A 17 4.59 -8.29 6.00
CA ALA A 17 5.46 -7.89 4.90
C ALA A 17 6.23 -9.09 4.31
N GLN A 18 6.66 -10.05 5.12
CA GLN A 18 7.29 -11.28 4.63
C GLN A 18 6.32 -12.13 3.81
N THR A 19 5.08 -12.28 4.31
CA THR A 19 4.01 -13.01 3.60
C THR A 19 3.63 -12.33 2.29
N LEU A 20 3.53 -11.00 2.31
CA LEU A 20 3.31 -10.21 1.12
C LEU A 20 4.46 -10.35 0.11
N SER A 21 5.70 -10.26 0.57
CA SER A 21 6.89 -10.41 -0.28
C SER A 21 6.94 -11.78 -0.96
N ALA A 22 6.60 -12.85 -0.23
CA ALA A 22 6.50 -14.19 -0.81
C ALA A 22 5.38 -14.28 -1.86
N SER A 23 4.22 -13.67 -1.58
CA SER A 23 3.07 -13.67 -2.49
C SER A 23 3.31 -12.82 -3.75
N LEU A 24 4.01 -11.69 -3.62
CA LEU A 24 4.48 -10.86 -4.73
C LEU A 24 5.44 -11.65 -5.63
N LYS A 25 6.41 -12.37 -5.04
CA LYS A 25 7.34 -13.26 -5.78
C LYS A 25 6.63 -14.42 -6.47
N SER A 26 5.56 -14.94 -5.87
CA SER A 26 4.76 -16.02 -6.46
C SER A 26 3.90 -15.56 -7.63
N GLY A 27 3.79 -14.25 -7.88
CA GLY A 27 2.96 -13.76 -8.97
C GLY A 27 1.45 -13.69 -8.66
N THR A 28 1.03 -13.98 -7.42
CA THR A 28 -0.38 -14.20 -7.09
C THR A 28 -1.11 -12.93 -6.66
N VAL A 29 -0.38 -11.93 -6.16
CA VAL A 29 -0.93 -10.67 -5.68
C VAL A 29 -0.85 -9.61 -6.77
N ASP A 30 -1.97 -8.92 -6.99
CA ASP A 30 -2.15 -7.83 -7.96
C ASP A 30 -2.59 -6.53 -7.27
N SER A 31 -3.10 -6.64 -6.04
CA SER A 31 -3.48 -5.50 -5.21
C SER A 31 -3.14 -5.73 -3.74
N VAL A 32 -2.70 -4.65 -3.06
CA VAL A 32 -2.36 -4.63 -1.64
C VAL A 32 -3.09 -3.49 -0.97
N GLU A 33 -3.77 -3.77 0.12
CA GLU A 33 -4.41 -2.77 0.96
C GLU A 33 -3.59 -2.55 2.23
N LEU A 34 -3.14 -1.32 2.45
CA LEU A 34 -2.36 -0.91 3.61
C LEU A 34 -3.26 -0.72 4.84
N PRO A 35 -2.74 -0.95 6.05
CA PRO A 35 -3.52 -0.80 7.27
C PRO A 35 -3.87 0.67 7.53
N THR A 36 -4.97 0.90 8.23
CA THR A 36 -5.39 2.23 8.73
C THR A 36 -4.82 2.49 10.13
N GLY A 37 -4.61 3.77 10.49
CA GLY A 37 -4.20 4.13 11.85
C GLY A 37 -2.76 3.76 12.20
N PHE A 38 -1.93 3.45 11.21
CA PHE A 38 -0.51 3.20 11.41
C PHE A 38 0.19 4.49 11.86
N PRO A 39 1.06 4.46 12.89
CA PRO A 39 1.59 5.66 13.53
C PRO A 39 2.50 6.52 12.64
N SER A 40 2.88 6.04 11.45
CA SER A 40 3.74 6.77 10.52
C SER A 40 3.24 6.65 9.07
N PRO A 41 2.49 7.66 8.57
CA PRO A 41 2.05 7.70 7.18
C PRO A 41 3.20 7.63 6.18
N ILE A 42 4.33 8.27 6.49
CA ILE A 42 5.56 8.21 5.68
C ILE A 42 6.11 6.78 5.62
N GLY A 43 6.12 6.07 6.76
CA GLY A 43 6.53 4.67 6.80
C GLY A 43 5.68 3.78 5.90
N LEU A 44 4.35 3.98 5.90
CA LEU A 44 3.45 3.27 5.00
C LEU A 44 3.72 3.59 3.52
N LEU A 45 4.00 4.86 3.19
CA LEU A 45 4.34 5.26 1.82
C LEU A 45 5.67 4.65 1.34
N GLN A 46 6.69 4.63 2.18
CA GLN A 46 7.96 3.96 1.89
C GLN A 46 7.76 2.45 1.67
N PHE A 47 6.91 1.84 2.47
CA PHE A 47 6.55 0.44 2.32
C PHE A 47 5.80 0.19 1.01
N ALA A 48 4.85 1.06 0.65
CA ALA A 48 4.12 1.02 -0.62
C ALA A 48 5.06 1.12 -1.83
N LEU A 49 6.01 2.06 -1.79
CA LEU A 49 7.05 2.20 -2.81
C LEU A 49 7.89 0.92 -2.95
N SER A 50 8.25 0.29 -1.83
CA SER A 50 9.04 -0.95 -1.81
C SER A 50 8.29 -2.12 -2.44
N ILE A 51 6.97 -2.23 -2.19
CA ILE A 51 6.10 -3.23 -2.82
C ILE A 51 6.05 -3.03 -4.33
N ARG A 52 5.83 -1.79 -4.79
CA ARG A 52 5.79 -1.46 -6.22
C ARG A 52 7.11 -1.76 -6.92
N ALA A 53 8.23 -1.30 -6.35
CA ALA A 53 9.55 -1.57 -6.89
C ALA A 53 9.82 -3.08 -6.99
N SER A 54 9.37 -3.87 -6.01
CA SER A 54 9.51 -5.33 -6.02
C SER A 54 8.66 -6.01 -7.10
N ALA A 55 7.47 -5.47 -7.40
CA ALA A 55 6.62 -5.95 -8.50
C ALA A 55 7.20 -5.54 -9.87
N GLU A 56 7.65 -4.29 -10.00
CA GLU A 56 8.25 -3.73 -11.22
C GLU A 56 9.54 -4.47 -11.59
N ALA A 57 10.37 -4.84 -10.61
CA ALA A 57 11.56 -5.68 -10.81
C ALA A 57 11.22 -7.07 -11.40
N GLN A 58 9.98 -7.51 -11.29
CA GLN A 58 9.46 -8.76 -11.87
C GLN A 58 8.66 -8.54 -13.16
N GLY A 59 8.65 -7.31 -13.70
CA GLY A 59 7.88 -6.93 -14.88
C GLY A 59 6.37 -6.89 -14.63
N ARG A 60 5.94 -6.72 -13.37
CA ARG A 60 4.53 -6.68 -12.96
C ARG A 60 4.18 -5.32 -12.36
N ALA A 61 2.90 -5.00 -12.39
CA ALA A 61 2.34 -3.85 -11.67
C ALA A 61 1.45 -4.35 -10.53
N VAL A 62 1.45 -3.64 -9.40
CA VAL A 62 0.61 -3.92 -8.23
C VAL A 62 -0.12 -2.65 -7.82
N THR A 63 -1.41 -2.79 -7.54
CA THR A 63 -2.25 -1.67 -7.11
C THR A 63 -2.24 -1.56 -5.60
N ILE A 64 -1.80 -0.44 -5.05
CA ILE A 64 -1.75 -0.24 -3.59
C ILE A 64 -2.87 0.69 -3.17
N THR A 65 -3.76 0.24 -2.28
CA THR A 65 -4.82 1.05 -1.68
C THR A 65 -4.50 1.32 -0.22
N CYS A 66 -5.00 2.42 0.32
CA CYS A 66 -4.98 2.70 1.75
C CYS A 66 -6.28 3.44 2.09
N PRO A 67 -7.08 2.99 3.06
CA PRO A 67 -8.30 3.69 3.44
C PRO A 67 -8.04 4.97 4.25
N ASP A 68 -6.80 5.16 4.71
CA ASP A 68 -6.43 6.21 5.64
C ASP A 68 -6.20 7.57 4.93
N PRO A 69 -7.06 8.58 5.17
CA PRO A 69 -6.98 9.85 4.46
C PRO A 69 -5.73 10.66 4.81
N GLU A 70 -5.13 10.44 5.99
CA GLU A 70 -3.88 11.12 6.37
C GLU A 70 -2.72 10.64 5.50
N VAL A 71 -2.68 9.34 5.20
CA VAL A 71 -1.67 8.77 4.29
C VAL A 71 -1.83 9.35 2.87
N HIS A 72 -3.06 9.52 2.38
CA HIS A 72 -3.31 10.17 1.09
C HIS A 72 -2.86 11.62 1.08
N LYS A 73 -3.16 12.37 2.14
CA LYS A 73 -2.72 13.76 2.29
C LYS A 73 -1.20 13.86 2.27
N VAL A 74 -0.50 13.05 3.06
CA VAL A 74 0.97 13.02 3.08
C VAL A 74 1.53 12.60 1.72
N ALA A 75 0.90 11.65 1.03
CA ALA A 75 1.30 11.27 -0.32
C ALA A 75 1.24 12.48 -1.26
N GLN A 76 0.16 13.28 -1.20
CA GLN A 76 0.03 14.48 -2.02
C GLN A 76 1.07 15.54 -1.66
N GLU A 77 1.28 15.82 -0.36
CA GLU A 77 2.26 16.80 0.11
C GLU A 77 3.70 16.41 -0.27
N CYS A 78 3.99 15.11 -0.35
CA CYS A 78 5.29 14.59 -0.79
C CYS A 78 5.40 14.41 -2.31
N GLY A 79 4.37 14.73 -3.11
CA GLY A 79 4.38 14.50 -4.56
C GLY A 79 4.31 13.02 -4.98
N LEU A 80 3.87 12.15 -4.06
CA LEU A 80 3.73 10.71 -4.20
C LEU A 80 2.29 10.27 -4.50
N SER A 81 1.43 11.17 -4.99
CA SER A 81 0.01 10.88 -5.29
C SER A 81 -0.22 9.69 -6.23
N GLY A 82 0.79 9.29 -7.02
CA GLY A 82 0.72 8.13 -7.90
C GLY A 82 1.10 6.79 -7.24
N VAL A 83 1.50 6.80 -5.96
CA VAL A 83 1.89 5.59 -5.22
C VAL A 83 0.66 4.81 -4.77
N LEU A 84 -0.36 5.52 -4.29
CA LEU A 84 -1.62 4.95 -3.84
C LEU A 84 -2.68 5.10 -4.92
N ALA A 85 -3.49 4.07 -5.11
CA ALA A 85 -4.72 4.15 -5.86
C ALA A 85 -5.68 5.12 -5.16
N PRO A 86 -6.47 5.91 -5.92
CA PRO A 86 -7.40 6.87 -5.34
C PRO A 86 -8.36 6.19 -4.38
N LEU A 87 -8.72 6.89 -3.29
CA LEU A 87 -9.76 6.43 -2.37
C LEU A 87 -11.04 6.16 -3.16
N THR A 88 -11.40 4.88 -3.32
CA THR A 88 -12.73 4.49 -3.79
C THR A 88 -13.74 4.75 -2.68
N GLY A 89 -14.11 6.01 -2.52
CA GLY A 89 -15.12 6.48 -1.58
C GLY A 89 -15.96 7.57 -2.23
N GLY A 90 -17.10 7.16 -2.80
CA GLY A 90 -18.32 7.97 -2.98
C GLY A 90 -18.23 9.23 -3.82
N ASP A 91 -18.81 9.15 -5.02
CA ASP A 91 -19.55 10.21 -5.70
C ASP A 91 -18.81 11.53 -6.02
N HIS A 92 -18.45 11.62 -7.30
CA HIS A 92 -18.45 12.89 -8.03
C HIS A 92 -19.89 13.41 -8.06
N VAL A 93 -20.34 14.11 -7.02
CA VAL A 93 -21.51 14.99 -7.13
C VAL A 93 -21.06 16.29 -7.78
N GLN A 94 -21.88 16.69 -8.74
CA GLN A 94 -21.70 17.69 -9.80
C GLN A 94 -21.28 19.09 -9.34
#